data_AF-A0A945SL18-F1
#
_entry.id   AF-A0A945SL18-F1
#
_cell.length_a   1.000
_cell.length_b   1.000
_cell.length_c   1.000
_cell.angle_alpha   90.00
_cell.angle_beta   90.00
_cell.angle_gamma   90.00
#
_symmetry.space_group_name_H-M   'P 1'
#
loop_
_entity.id
_entity.type
_entity.pdbx_description
1 polymer ?
#
loop_
_entity_poly.entity_id
_entity_poly.type
_entity_poly.pdbx_seq_one_letter_code
_entity_poly.pdbx_strand_id
1 'polypeptide(L)'
;FIDGLNSRRPAMFNLYTTCQPEHGVADDATDMQTKMALESRAYPMFKYDPDEGTTFKECCDIEGNPSIDQDWVTYDLTYTDENGKEAKMTLPFTFADWALTEGRFRKQFSKAPQAAWNDDMVPLHEFLDMEEDDREGLFPYIWAVDNKNQLMRVLVAQEIVLSCEERRDFWHQLRSLAGEDPADQVDAAAIANQAKAEMAQSVASSLLSLAGGDPSALGDMAAAPAGGNGAATSTATAADFEPVWIETPECTACDECVEIAPQTFQYNDDKLAVVINPSANSYKEIVKAAEKCTAECIHPGTPWNMSEKDIEKLTKRAEKYQ
;
A
#
# COMPACT_ATOMS: atom_id res chain seq x y z
N PHE A 1 30.82 14.99 6.84
CA PHE A 1 32.15 14.34 6.86
C PHE A 1 33.15 15.15 7.70
N ILE A 2 33.32 16.44 7.40
CA ILE A 2 34.22 17.34 8.17
C ILE A 2 33.84 17.39 9.65
N ASP A 3 32.54 17.46 9.97
CA ASP A 3 32.07 17.54 11.36
C ASP A 3 32.48 16.31 12.17
N GLY A 4 32.31 15.11 11.60
CA GLY A 4 32.77 13.86 12.21
C GLY A 4 34.30 13.80 12.42
N LEU A 5 35.11 14.31 11.47
CA LEU A 5 36.57 14.37 11.62
C LEU A 5 37.02 15.35 12.70
N ASN A 6 36.26 16.43 12.90
CA ASN A 6 36.54 17.45 13.92
C ASN A 6 35.88 17.13 15.28
N SER A 7 35.08 16.07 15.35
CA SER A 7 34.39 15.69 16.58
C SER A 7 35.39 15.26 17.66
N ARG A 8 35.05 15.57 18.91
CA ARG A 8 35.79 15.08 20.08
C ARG A 8 35.36 13.68 20.50
N ARG A 9 34.35 13.11 19.83
CA ARG A 9 33.79 11.78 20.07
C ARG A 9 34.26 10.80 18.98
N PRO A 10 34.16 9.48 19.21
CA PRO A 10 34.34 8.51 18.14
C PRO A 10 33.37 8.79 16.98
N ALA A 11 33.91 8.88 15.76
CA ALA A 11 33.12 9.03 14.54
C ALA A 11 33.16 7.74 13.73
N MET A 12 31.99 7.33 13.22
CA MET A 12 31.84 6.20 12.30
C MET A 12 31.40 6.72 10.94
N PHE A 13 32.11 6.32 9.89
CA PHE A 13 31.74 6.61 8.51
C PHE A 13 31.45 5.29 7.80
N ASN A 14 30.21 5.09 7.37
CA ASN A 14 29.85 4.01 6.47
C ASN A 14 29.74 4.60 5.05
N LEU A 15 30.63 4.19 4.14
CA LEU A 15 30.74 4.75 2.80
C LEU A 15 30.43 3.69 1.76
N TYR A 16 29.41 3.95 0.94
CA TYR A 16 29.16 3.13 -0.23
C TYR A 16 30.28 3.30 -1.24
N THR A 17 30.84 2.18 -1.70
CA THR A 17 31.82 2.15 -2.78
C THR A 17 31.44 1.05 -3.76
N THR A 18 31.49 1.38 -5.05
CA THR A 18 31.20 0.42 -6.11
C THR A 18 32.42 -0.44 -6.35
N CYS A 19 32.25 -1.76 -6.41
CA CYS A 19 33.30 -2.66 -6.87
C CYS A 19 33.02 -3.05 -8.32
N GLN A 20 33.79 -2.52 -9.27
CA GLN A 20 33.54 -2.65 -10.71
C GLN A 20 33.44 -4.11 -11.17
N PRO A 21 34.40 -5.01 -10.85
CA PRO A 21 34.31 -6.40 -11.27
C PRO A 21 33.16 -7.16 -10.56
N GLU A 22 32.98 -6.95 -9.26
CA GLU A 22 31.99 -7.72 -8.47
C GLU A 22 30.55 -7.25 -8.72
N HIS A 23 30.35 -5.96 -8.94
CA HIS A 23 29.03 -5.39 -9.25
C HIS A 23 28.72 -5.51 -10.75
N GLY A 24 29.73 -5.76 -11.60
CA GLY A 24 29.58 -5.87 -13.05
C GLY A 24 29.23 -4.54 -13.71
N VAL A 25 29.93 -3.47 -13.31
CA VAL A 25 29.80 -2.11 -13.87
C VAL A 25 31.11 -1.68 -14.54
N ALA A 26 31.08 -0.64 -15.36
CA ALA A 26 32.27 -0.14 -16.05
C ALA A 26 33.28 0.50 -15.09
N ASP A 27 34.56 0.54 -15.49
CA ASP A 27 35.67 1.05 -14.69
C ASP A 27 35.52 2.54 -14.30
N ASP A 28 34.83 3.33 -15.12
CA ASP A 28 34.54 4.75 -14.94
C ASP A 28 33.16 5.03 -14.35
N ALA A 29 32.39 4.00 -13.98
CA ALA A 29 31.00 4.14 -13.56
C ALA A 29 30.79 4.53 -12.08
N THR A 30 31.86 4.63 -11.28
CA THR A 30 31.79 4.82 -9.81
C THR A 30 30.90 5.99 -9.39
N ASP A 31 31.10 7.16 -9.98
CA ASP A 31 30.37 8.37 -9.61
C ASP A 31 28.88 8.24 -9.94
N MET A 32 28.58 7.76 -11.15
CA MET A 32 27.21 7.55 -11.61
C MET A 32 26.48 6.50 -10.75
N GLN A 33 27.13 5.38 -10.46
CA GLN A 33 26.55 4.30 -9.66
C GLN A 33 26.32 4.71 -8.20
N THR A 34 27.24 5.47 -7.62
CA THR A 34 27.07 6.01 -6.26
C THR A 34 25.89 6.98 -6.19
N LYS A 35 25.73 7.83 -7.21
CA LYS A 35 24.57 8.72 -7.31
C LYS A 35 23.25 7.94 -7.43
N MET A 36 23.21 6.94 -8.31
CA MET A 36 22.01 6.10 -8.48
C MET A 36 21.69 5.29 -7.22
N ALA A 37 22.69 4.84 -6.46
CA ALA A 37 22.47 4.16 -5.19
C ALA A 37 21.79 5.07 -4.14
N LEU A 38 22.10 6.37 -4.15
CA LEU A 38 21.41 7.37 -3.32
C LEU A 38 19.98 7.62 -3.80
N GLU A 39 19.81 7.87 -5.10
CA GLU A 39 18.51 8.20 -5.73
C GLU A 39 17.49 7.05 -5.64
N SER A 40 17.97 5.80 -5.69
CA SER A 40 17.14 4.58 -5.61
C SER A 40 16.86 4.11 -4.18
N ARG A 41 17.30 4.85 -3.16
CA ARG A 41 17.26 4.45 -1.74
C ARG A 41 18.03 3.16 -1.43
N ALA A 42 18.90 2.67 -2.32
CA ALA A 42 19.77 1.54 -2.03
C ALA A 42 20.77 1.87 -0.91
N TYR A 43 21.24 3.12 -0.89
CA TYR A 43 22.15 3.63 0.13
C TYR A 43 21.84 5.10 0.46
N PRO A 44 20.78 5.36 1.26
CA PRO A 44 20.40 6.71 1.66
C PRO A 44 21.44 7.33 2.61
N MET A 45 21.56 8.65 2.59
CA MET A 45 22.40 9.40 3.51
C MET A 45 21.72 9.53 4.87
N PHE A 46 22.46 9.27 5.94
CA PHE A 46 21.99 9.47 7.30
C PHE A 46 23.15 9.98 8.15
N LYS A 47 22.88 11.03 8.94
CA LYS A 47 23.82 11.60 9.91
C LYS A 47 23.20 11.51 11.29
N TYR A 48 24.00 11.07 12.26
CA TYR A 48 23.69 11.17 13.68
C TYR A 48 24.78 11.99 14.35
N ASP A 49 24.42 13.11 14.97
CA ASP A 49 25.31 13.95 15.76
C ASP A 49 24.73 14.17 17.17
N PRO A 50 25.34 13.58 18.22
CA PRO A 50 24.86 13.71 19.59
C PRO A 50 25.04 15.12 20.19
N ASP A 51 25.73 16.02 19.52
CA ASP A 51 25.94 17.39 20.00
C ASP A 51 24.88 18.37 19.40
N GLU A 52 24.05 17.94 18.45
CA GLU A 52 22.95 18.74 17.86
C GLU A 52 21.69 18.81 18.74
N GLY A 53 21.55 17.91 19.72
CA GLY A 53 20.37 17.90 20.57
C GLY A 53 20.41 16.95 21.76
N THR A 54 19.25 16.77 22.39
CA THR A 54 19.09 15.89 23.55
C THR A 54 18.17 14.70 23.26
N THR A 55 17.36 14.79 22.21
CA THR A 55 16.52 13.69 21.72
C THR A 55 17.15 13.03 20.50
N PHE A 56 16.81 11.77 20.26
CA PHE A 56 17.30 11.06 19.08
C PHE A 56 16.92 11.76 17.78
N LYS A 57 15.71 12.32 17.71
CA LYS A 57 15.19 13.08 16.57
C LYS A 57 16.02 14.34 16.26
N GLU A 58 16.37 15.13 17.28
CA GLU A 58 17.23 16.31 17.09
C GLU A 58 18.64 15.95 16.62
N CYS A 59 19.13 14.76 17.00
CA CYS A 59 20.46 14.29 16.61
C CYS A 59 20.49 13.67 15.20
N CYS A 60 19.35 13.36 14.59
CA CYS A 60 19.23 12.68 13.30
C CYS A 60 18.99 13.66 12.14
N ASP A 61 19.67 13.45 11.03
CA ASP A 61 19.57 14.32 9.85
C ASP A 61 19.68 13.49 8.55
N ILE A 62 18.76 13.78 7.62
CA ILE A 62 18.65 13.16 6.29
C ILE A 62 18.62 14.19 5.14
N GLU A 63 18.98 15.47 5.36
CA GLU A 63 18.94 16.57 4.38
C GLU A 63 19.72 16.26 3.09
N GLY A 64 20.75 15.42 3.18
CA GLY A 64 21.58 15.03 2.02
C GLY A 64 20.88 14.17 0.96
N ASN A 65 19.63 13.76 1.18
CA ASN A 65 18.89 12.92 0.25
C ASN A 65 17.99 13.75 -0.69
N PRO A 66 17.85 13.34 -1.96
CA PRO A 66 16.86 13.93 -2.86
C PRO A 66 15.42 13.55 -2.47
N SER A 67 14.45 14.42 -2.81
CA SER A 67 13.01 14.21 -2.64
C SER A 67 12.64 13.60 -1.29
N ILE A 68 12.97 14.29 -0.20
CA ILE A 68 12.91 13.71 1.16
C ILE A 68 11.47 13.29 1.53
N ASP A 69 10.49 14.04 1.04
CA ASP A 69 9.06 13.85 1.24
C ASP A 69 8.46 12.71 0.39
N GLN A 70 9.24 12.12 -0.52
CA GLN A 70 8.77 11.10 -1.46
C GLN A 70 9.52 9.78 -1.26
N ASP A 71 8.84 8.68 -1.61
CA ASP A 71 9.43 7.34 -1.56
C ASP A 71 10.57 7.21 -2.57
N TRP A 72 10.35 7.72 -3.78
CA TRP A 72 11.27 7.62 -4.91
C TRP A 72 11.54 8.99 -5.53
N VAL A 73 12.75 9.15 -6.06
CA VAL A 73 13.07 10.28 -6.96
C VAL A 73 12.42 10.02 -8.32
N THR A 74 12.16 11.07 -9.11
CA THR A 74 11.66 10.91 -10.48
C THR A 74 12.72 11.25 -11.53
N TYR A 75 12.70 10.55 -12.66
CA TYR A 75 13.56 10.83 -13.82
C TYR A 75 12.78 10.79 -15.14
N ASP A 76 13.32 11.44 -16.16
CA ASP A 76 12.73 11.41 -17.51
C ASP A 76 13.42 10.34 -18.39
N LEU A 77 12.68 9.30 -18.75
CA LEU A 77 13.10 8.32 -19.74
C LEU A 77 12.77 8.83 -21.15
N THR A 78 13.80 9.04 -21.97
CA THR A 78 13.64 9.45 -23.39
C THR A 78 13.63 8.22 -24.29
N TYR A 79 12.66 8.14 -25.20
CA TYR A 79 12.47 7.00 -26.11
C TYR A 79 11.94 7.44 -27.48
N THR A 80 11.98 6.54 -28.46
CA THR A 80 11.39 6.75 -29.79
C THR A 80 10.00 6.12 -29.82
N ASP A 81 8.99 6.92 -30.16
CA ASP A 81 7.60 6.47 -30.28
C ASP A 81 7.35 5.64 -31.55
N GLU A 82 6.12 5.13 -31.70
CA GLU A 82 5.70 4.33 -32.85
C GLU A 82 5.80 5.09 -34.19
N ASN A 83 5.80 6.42 -34.15
CA ASN A 83 5.92 7.29 -35.32
C ASN A 83 7.38 7.67 -35.62
N GLY A 84 8.35 7.14 -34.88
CA GLY A 84 9.77 7.46 -35.04
C GLY A 84 10.18 8.80 -34.45
N LYS A 85 9.36 9.42 -33.59
CA LYS A 85 9.64 10.71 -32.95
C LYS A 85 10.15 10.50 -31.53
N GLU A 86 11.05 11.39 -31.09
CA GLU A 86 11.47 11.45 -29.69
C GLU A 86 10.30 11.82 -28.77
N ALA A 87 10.10 11.01 -27.75
CA ALA A 87 9.13 11.17 -26.69
C ALA A 87 9.82 10.98 -25.33
N LYS A 88 9.16 11.46 -24.26
CA LYS A 88 9.66 11.36 -22.88
C LYS A 88 8.54 10.90 -21.96
N MET A 89 8.89 10.12 -20.95
CA MET A 89 8.02 9.78 -19.83
C MET A 89 8.75 10.00 -18.51
N THR A 90 8.05 10.54 -17.52
CA THR A 90 8.58 10.71 -16.17
C THR A 90 8.23 9.49 -15.34
N LEU A 91 9.22 8.87 -14.71
CA LEU A 91 9.08 7.63 -13.95
C LEU A 91 9.73 7.75 -12.57
N PRO A 92 9.21 7.04 -11.54
CA PRO A 92 9.93 6.83 -10.30
C PRO A 92 11.22 6.04 -10.53
N PHE A 93 12.30 6.44 -9.87
CA PHE A 93 13.59 5.76 -9.84
C PHE A 93 13.66 4.88 -8.59
N THR A 94 13.30 3.62 -8.76
CA THR A 94 13.24 2.63 -7.67
C THR A 94 14.57 1.91 -7.49
N PHE A 95 14.66 1.07 -6.46
CA PHE A 95 15.79 0.14 -6.29
C PHE A 95 16.00 -0.76 -7.52
N ALA A 96 14.93 -1.16 -8.22
CA ALA A 96 15.03 -1.99 -9.41
C ALA A 96 15.70 -1.27 -10.59
N ASP A 97 15.46 0.04 -10.75
CA ASP A 97 16.09 0.84 -11.81
C ASP A 97 17.61 0.88 -11.64
N TRP A 98 18.09 1.10 -10.41
CA TRP A 98 19.52 1.00 -10.10
C TRP A 98 20.05 -0.43 -10.26
N ALA A 99 19.36 -1.41 -9.71
CA ALA A 99 19.77 -2.82 -9.79
C ALA A 99 19.89 -3.33 -11.23
N LEU A 100 19.04 -2.85 -12.15
CA LEU A 100 19.11 -3.18 -13.57
C LEU A 100 20.46 -2.77 -14.21
N THR A 101 21.10 -1.72 -13.67
CA THR A 101 22.40 -1.23 -14.17
C THR A 101 23.60 -2.02 -13.66
N GLU A 102 23.43 -2.88 -12.64
CA GLU A 102 24.52 -3.68 -12.07
C GLU A 102 24.46 -5.14 -12.56
N GLY A 103 25.55 -5.61 -13.15
CA GLY A 103 25.67 -6.97 -13.67
C GLY A 103 25.37 -8.07 -12.65
N ARG A 104 25.60 -7.83 -11.35
CA ARG A 104 25.30 -8.81 -10.28
C ARG A 104 23.81 -9.17 -10.16
N PHE A 105 22.90 -8.29 -10.58
CA PHE A 105 21.45 -8.54 -10.55
C PHE A 105 20.88 -9.04 -11.86
N ARG A 106 21.70 -9.21 -12.92
CA ARG A 106 21.25 -9.52 -14.28
C ARG A 106 20.27 -10.69 -14.37
N LYS A 107 20.39 -11.71 -13.51
CA LYS A 107 19.50 -12.89 -13.50
C LYS A 107 18.09 -12.60 -13.01
N GLN A 108 17.89 -11.47 -12.32
CA GLN A 108 16.62 -11.05 -11.76
C GLN A 108 15.77 -10.20 -12.73
N PHE A 109 16.25 -10.03 -13.95
CA PHE A 109 15.59 -9.22 -14.97
C PHE A 109 15.42 -10.01 -16.26
N SER A 110 14.22 -9.94 -16.83
CA SER A 110 13.89 -10.60 -18.09
C SER A 110 13.18 -9.64 -19.04
N LYS A 111 13.62 -9.59 -20.30
CA LYS A 111 12.98 -8.74 -21.31
C LYS A 111 11.68 -9.38 -21.78
N ALA A 112 10.57 -8.66 -21.68
CA ALA A 112 9.29 -9.13 -22.22
C ALA A 112 9.18 -8.75 -23.71
N PRO A 113 8.99 -9.72 -24.63
CA PRO A 113 8.69 -9.42 -26.02
C PRO A 113 7.42 -8.58 -26.12
N GLN A 114 7.36 -7.64 -27.07
CA GLN A 114 6.21 -6.76 -27.25
C GLN A 114 4.90 -7.54 -27.52
N ALA A 115 4.99 -8.69 -28.17
CA ALA A 115 3.86 -9.59 -28.41
C ALA A 115 3.28 -10.23 -27.14
N ALA A 116 4.03 -10.23 -26.03
CA ALA A 116 3.60 -10.76 -24.74
C ALA A 116 3.05 -9.66 -23.80
N TRP A 117 2.97 -8.40 -24.26
CA TRP A 117 2.42 -7.33 -23.45
C TRP A 117 0.92 -7.51 -23.26
N ASN A 118 0.49 -7.50 -22.02
CA ASN A 118 -0.91 -7.61 -21.61
C ASN A 118 -1.16 -6.74 -20.38
N ASP A 119 -2.40 -6.76 -19.90
CA ASP A 119 -2.88 -5.96 -18.76
C ASP A 119 -2.45 -6.54 -17.40
N ASP A 120 -1.99 -7.79 -17.36
CA ASP A 120 -1.43 -8.40 -16.14
C ASP A 120 -0.01 -7.88 -15.84
N MET A 121 0.63 -7.19 -16.80
CA MET A 121 1.92 -6.54 -16.57
C MET A 121 1.73 -5.15 -16.00
N VAL A 122 2.23 -4.93 -14.78
CA VAL A 122 2.04 -3.68 -14.04
C VAL A 122 3.37 -2.97 -13.80
N PRO A 123 3.47 -1.63 -13.96
CA PRO A 123 4.65 -0.88 -13.57
C PRO A 123 5.04 -1.16 -12.11
N LEU A 124 6.31 -1.41 -11.85
CA LEU A 124 6.78 -1.84 -10.52
C LEU A 124 6.34 -0.89 -9.40
N HIS A 125 6.41 0.42 -9.62
CA HIS A 125 6.02 1.40 -8.60
C HIS A 125 4.53 1.29 -8.23
N GLU A 126 3.65 1.04 -9.20
CA GLU A 126 2.22 0.80 -8.94
C GLU A 126 2.02 -0.54 -8.24
N PHE A 127 2.77 -1.58 -8.65
CA PHE A 127 2.72 -2.90 -8.02
C PHE A 127 3.10 -2.84 -6.53
N LEU A 128 4.09 -2.02 -6.16
CA LEU A 128 4.53 -1.82 -4.76
C LEU A 128 3.46 -1.16 -3.88
N ASP A 129 2.52 -0.43 -4.47
CA ASP A 129 1.44 0.27 -3.77
C ASP A 129 0.16 -0.59 -3.66
N MET A 130 0.11 -1.74 -4.33
CA MET A 130 -0.99 -2.70 -4.23
C MET A 130 -0.90 -3.52 -2.94
N GLU A 131 -2.07 -3.91 -2.41
CA GLU A 131 -2.15 -4.94 -1.36
C GLU A 131 -1.66 -6.30 -1.89
N GLU A 132 -1.11 -7.13 -1.01
CA GLU A 132 -0.53 -8.44 -1.36
C GLU A 132 -1.51 -9.33 -2.13
N ASP A 133 -2.79 -9.35 -1.72
CA ASP A 133 -3.83 -10.18 -2.32
C ASP A 133 -4.22 -9.71 -3.75
N ASP A 134 -4.03 -8.43 -4.06
CA ASP A 134 -4.34 -7.86 -5.38
C ASP A 134 -3.22 -8.11 -6.40
N ARG A 135 -2.02 -8.49 -5.93
CA ARG A 135 -0.83 -8.76 -6.77
C ARG A 135 -0.83 -10.14 -7.42
N GLU A 136 -1.70 -11.06 -6.98
CA GLU A 136 -1.73 -12.42 -7.50
C GLU A 136 -2.00 -12.44 -9.02
N GLY A 137 -1.10 -13.09 -9.77
CA GLY A 137 -1.19 -13.21 -11.22
C GLY A 137 -0.65 -12.01 -12.01
N LEU A 138 -0.16 -10.97 -11.32
CA LEU A 138 0.43 -9.80 -11.96
C LEU A 138 1.95 -9.94 -12.12
N PHE A 139 2.49 -9.29 -13.15
CA PHE A 139 3.90 -9.35 -13.52
C PHE A 139 4.54 -7.96 -13.45
N PRO A 140 5.28 -7.63 -12.38
CA PRO A 140 5.86 -6.30 -12.24
C PRO A 140 6.97 -6.07 -13.27
N TYR A 141 7.01 -4.87 -13.84
CA TYR A 141 8.05 -4.47 -14.79
C TYR A 141 8.53 -3.04 -14.57
N ILE A 142 9.75 -2.75 -15.02
CA ILE A 142 10.25 -1.37 -15.21
C ILE A 142 10.43 -1.07 -16.70
N TRP A 143 10.30 0.20 -17.07
CA TRP A 143 10.57 0.66 -18.42
C TRP A 143 12.07 0.78 -18.64
N ALA A 144 12.53 0.30 -19.79
CA ALA A 144 13.88 0.56 -20.28
C ALA A 144 13.83 0.85 -21.78
N VAL A 145 14.96 1.28 -22.33
CA VAL A 145 15.14 1.42 -23.78
C VAL A 145 16.15 0.41 -24.31
N ASP A 146 15.92 -0.08 -25.51
CA ASP A 146 16.86 -0.95 -26.21
C ASP A 146 17.94 -0.16 -26.97
N ASN A 147 18.81 -0.87 -27.69
CA ASN A 147 19.89 -0.25 -28.46
C ASN A 147 19.42 0.63 -29.63
N LYS A 148 18.11 0.65 -29.94
CA LYS A 148 17.46 1.48 -30.96
C LYS A 148 16.62 2.59 -30.33
N ASN A 149 16.76 2.84 -29.02
CA ASN A 149 15.92 3.76 -28.25
C ASN A 149 14.43 3.41 -28.26
N GLN A 150 14.06 2.14 -28.45
CA GLN A 150 12.67 1.70 -28.38
C GLN A 150 12.32 1.25 -26.96
N LEU A 151 11.10 1.56 -26.52
CA LEU A 151 10.62 1.14 -25.20
C LEU A 151 10.56 -0.38 -25.09
N MET A 152 10.97 -0.87 -23.93
CA MET A 152 10.85 -2.27 -23.56
C MET A 152 10.41 -2.41 -22.10
N ARG A 153 9.56 -3.41 -21.83
CA ARG A 153 9.22 -3.83 -20.47
C ARG A 153 10.25 -4.84 -19.98
N VAL A 154 10.91 -4.53 -18.86
CA VAL A 154 11.82 -5.44 -18.17
C VAL A 154 11.10 -6.01 -16.96
N LEU A 155 10.74 -7.29 -17.03
CA LEU A 155 10.17 -8.02 -15.91
C LEU A 155 11.15 -8.09 -14.75
N VAL A 156 10.63 -7.90 -13.54
CA VAL A 156 11.38 -7.84 -12.29
C VAL A 156 11.07 -9.10 -11.47
N ALA A 157 12.10 -9.83 -11.05
CA ALA A 157 11.93 -11.00 -10.19
C ALA A 157 11.49 -10.61 -8.77
N GLN A 158 10.80 -11.53 -8.08
CA GLN A 158 10.23 -11.32 -6.76
C GLN A 158 11.27 -10.81 -5.74
N GLU A 159 12.52 -11.28 -5.82
CA GLU A 159 13.59 -10.88 -4.91
C GLU A 159 13.93 -9.39 -5.03
N ILE A 160 13.86 -8.83 -6.24
CA ILE A 160 14.07 -7.40 -6.46
C ILE A 160 12.84 -6.59 -6.01
N VAL A 161 11.63 -7.13 -6.21
CA VAL A 161 10.40 -6.51 -5.68
C VAL A 161 10.48 -6.38 -4.15
N LEU A 162 10.78 -7.48 -3.46
CA LEU A 162 10.97 -7.50 -2.00
C LEU A 162 12.07 -6.53 -1.57
N SER A 163 13.16 -6.45 -2.34
CA SER A 163 14.24 -5.49 -2.07
C SER A 163 13.75 -4.05 -2.19
N CYS A 164 12.88 -3.73 -3.17
CA CYS A 164 12.29 -2.40 -3.32
C CYS A 164 11.40 -2.04 -2.12
N GLU A 165 10.57 -2.98 -1.67
CA GLU A 165 9.72 -2.79 -0.48
C GLU A 165 10.58 -2.53 0.75
N GLU A 166 11.60 -3.35 0.99
CA GLU A 166 12.51 -3.18 2.12
C GLU A 166 13.25 -1.83 2.08
N ARG A 167 13.67 -1.35 0.90
CA ARG A 167 14.30 -0.03 0.77
C ARG A 167 13.30 1.11 1.03
N ARG A 168 12.05 0.98 0.58
CA ARG A 168 10.98 1.97 0.84
C ARG A 168 10.67 2.04 2.33
N ASP A 169 10.47 0.89 2.97
CA ASP A 169 10.13 0.82 4.39
C ASP A 169 11.29 1.34 5.25
N PHE A 170 12.53 1.02 4.89
CA PHE A 170 13.71 1.58 5.54
C PHE A 170 13.79 3.10 5.37
N TRP A 171 13.42 3.63 4.19
CA TRP A 171 13.34 5.06 3.96
C TRP A 171 12.30 5.75 4.87
N HIS A 172 11.14 5.14 5.07
CA HIS A 172 10.13 5.62 6.02
C HIS A 172 10.65 5.62 7.46
N GLN A 173 11.39 4.58 7.88
CA GLN A 173 12.03 4.55 9.19
C GLN A 173 13.03 5.69 9.37
N LEU A 174 13.88 5.96 8.36
CA LEU A 174 14.84 7.06 8.42
C LEU A 174 14.15 8.43 8.53
N ARG A 175 13.08 8.65 7.77
CA ARG A 175 12.25 9.87 7.88
C ARG A 175 11.65 10.02 9.26
N SER A 176 11.06 8.95 9.81
CA SER A 176 10.50 8.96 11.16
C SER A 176 11.56 9.31 12.21
N LEU A 177 12.75 8.72 12.12
CA LEU A 177 13.87 9.03 13.04
C LEU A 177 14.34 10.49 12.94
N ALA A 178 14.38 11.07 11.75
CA ALA A 178 14.75 12.47 11.53
C ALA A 178 13.59 13.44 11.74
N GLY A 179 12.37 12.95 11.98
CA GLY A 179 11.19 13.79 12.15
C GLY A 179 10.58 14.36 10.87
N GLU A 180 10.91 13.76 9.74
CA GLU A 180 10.40 14.09 8.40
C GLU A 180 9.21 13.20 8.00
N ASP A 181 8.53 12.62 8.99
CA ASP A 181 7.29 11.88 8.76
C ASP A 181 6.13 12.87 8.52
N PRO A 182 5.33 12.74 7.44
CA PRO A 182 4.11 13.50 7.25
C PRO A 182 3.18 13.47 8.48
N ALA A 183 3.15 12.36 9.22
CA ALA A 183 2.37 12.25 10.46
C ALA A 183 2.91 13.15 11.60
N ASP A 184 4.22 13.43 11.60
CA ASP A 184 4.85 14.36 12.55
C ASP A 184 4.64 15.83 12.15
N GLN A 185 4.34 16.10 10.88
CA GLN A 185 4.05 17.45 10.36
C GLN A 185 2.59 17.87 10.58
N VAL A 186 1.82 17.10 11.35
CA VAL A 186 0.46 17.44 11.73
C VAL A 186 0.48 18.67 12.63
N ASP A 187 0.05 19.81 12.08
CA ASP A 187 -0.10 21.06 12.84
C ASP A 187 -1.21 20.90 13.89
N ALA A 188 -0.80 20.59 15.12
CA ALA A 188 -1.69 20.45 16.27
C ALA A 188 -2.55 21.70 16.49
N ALA A 189 -2.07 22.90 16.09
CA ALA A 189 -2.87 24.12 16.16
C ALA A 189 -3.96 24.14 15.07
N ALA A 190 -3.67 23.66 13.86
CA ALA A 190 -4.67 23.50 12.80
C ALA A 190 -5.75 22.48 13.20
N ILE A 191 -5.36 21.31 13.75
CA ILE A 191 -6.32 20.33 14.27
C ILE A 191 -7.15 20.91 15.41
N ALA A 192 -6.51 21.58 16.38
CA ALA A 192 -7.24 22.18 17.50
C ALA A 192 -8.21 23.26 17.04
N ASN A 193 -7.85 24.04 16.01
CA ASN A 193 -8.73 25.06 15.44
C ASN A 193 -9.89 24.46 14.65
N GLN A 194 -9.63 23.39 13.89
CA GLN A 194 -10.67 22.65 13.17
C GLN A 194 -11.66 22.00 14.14
N ALA A 195 -11.17 21.30 15.16
CA ALA A 195 -12.00 20.69 16.19
C ALA A 195 -12.85 21.74 16.95
N LYS A 196 -12.28 22.92 17.24
CA LYS A 196 -13.04 24.05 17.83
C LYS A 196 -14.13 24.57 16.89
N ALA A 197 -13.84 24.67 15.59
CA ALA A 197 -14.82 25.13 14.60
C ALA A 197 -15.97 24.13 14.43
N GLU A 198 -15.66 22.85 14.34
CA GLU A 198 -16.64 21.76 14.24
C GLU A 198 -17.50 21.66 15.51
N MET A 199 -16.89 21.80 16.70
CA MET A 199 -17.63 21.85 17.97
C MET A 199 -18.52 23.10 18.08
N ALA A 200 -18.06 24.26 17.60
CA ALA A 200 -18.89 25.47 17.58
C ALA A 200 -20.08 25.32 16.62
N GLN A 201 -19.89 24.69 15.47
CA GLN A 201 -20.96 24.38 14.52
C GLN A 201 -21.96 23.37 15.08
N SER A 202 -21.50 22.30 15.75
CA SER A 202 -22.39 21.29 16.35
C SER A 202 -23.20 21.85 17.53
N VAL A 203 -22.58 22.72 18.33
CA VAL A 203 -23.28 23.42 19.42
C VAL A 203 -24.29 24.42 18.86
N ALA A 204 -23.93 25.18 17.82
CA ALA A 204 -24.83 26.12 17.16
C ALA A 204 -26.02 25.40 16.49
N SER A 205 -25.81 24.27 15.82
CA SER A 205 -26.88 23.48 15.21
C SER A 205 -27.80 22.86 16.28
N SER A 206 -27.23 22.37 17.38
CA SER A 206 -27.99 21.82 18.52
C SER A 206 -28.82 22.90 19.23
N LEU A 207 -28.25 24.09 19.44
CA LEU A 207 -28.97 25.23 20.02
C LEU A 207 -30.07 25.75 19.10
N LEU A 208 -29.83 25.77 17.78
CA LEU A 208 -30.83 26.17 16.80
C LEU A 208 -31.97 25.14 16.72
N SER A 209 -31.66 23.85 16.84
CA SER A 209 -32.63 22.77 16.97
C SER A 209 -33.47 22.90 18.25
N LEU A 210 -32.85 23.21 19.40
CA LEU A 210 -33.56 23.47 20.66
C LEU A 210 -34.44 24.74 20.62
N ALA A 211 -33.96 25.81 19.97
CA ALA A 211 -34.68 27.08 19.85
C ALA A 211 -35.82 27.02 18.81
N GLY A 212 -35.72 26.11 17.84
CA GLY A 212 -36.74 25.85 16.82
C GLY A 212 -37.99 25.12 17.33
N GLY A 213 -37.99 24.66 18.59
CA GLY A 213 -39.18 24.12 19.24
C GLY A 213 -39.63 22.76 18.74
N ASP A 214 -38.74 21.93 18.20
CA ASP A 214 -39.02 20.54 17.85
C ASP A 214 -38.42 19.59 18.91
N PRO A 215 -39.23 18.97 19.79
CA PRO A 215 -38.75 18.09 20.86
C PRO A 215 -38.18 16.75 20.37
N SER A 216 -38.27 16.45 19.07
CA SER A 216 -37.83 15.17 18.49
C SER A 216 -36.31 14.97 18.46
N ALA A 217 -35.51 16.04 18.53
CA ALA A 217 -34.04 15.97 18.46
C ALA A 217 -33.36 15.48 19.75
N LEU A 218 -34.10 15.29 20.85
CA LEU A 218 -33.61 14.66 22.08
C LEU A 218 -33.70 13.12 22.05
N GLY A 219 -34.32 12.54 21.02
CA GLY A 219 -34.58 11.10 20.92
C GLY A 219 -33.46 10.24 20.33
N ASP A 220 -32.53 10.83 19.56
CA ASP A 220 -31.54 10.05 18.80
C ASP A 220 -30.35 9.53 19.64
N MET A 221 -30.34 9.77 20.96
CA MET A 221 -29.41 9.11 21.87
C MET A 221 -29.94 7.81 22.50
N ALA A 222 -31.16 7.37 22.18
CA ALA A 222 -31.71 6.15 22.76
C ALA A 222 -32.71 5.44 21.84
N ALA A 223 -32.19 4.70 20.85
CA ALA A 223 -33.00 3.68 20.17
C ALA A 223 -32.14 2.45 19.85
N ALA A 224 -32.07 1.53 20.81
CA ALA A 224 -31.95 0.12 20.47
C ALA A 224 -33.28 -0.35 19.85
N PRO A 225 -33.28 -1.18 18.79
CA PRO A 225 -34.45 -1.98 18.47
C PRO A 225 -34.27 -3.37 19.07
N ALA A 226 -35.24 -3.72 19.92
CA ALA A 226 -35.54 -5.07 20.31
C ALA A 226 -35.93 -5.90 19.07
N GLY A 227 -35.55 -7.18 19.10
CA GLY A 227 -35.91 -8.17 18.09
C GLY A 227 -37.41 -8.50 18.04
N GLY A 228 -37.82 -9.06 16.91
CA GLY A 228 -39.15 -9.62 16.69
C GLY A 228 -39.37 -10.10 15.25
N ASN A 229 -39.19 -11.42 15.05
CA ASN A 229 -39.42 -12.25 13.86
C ASN A 229 -40.56 -11.84 12.91
N GLY A 230 -40.37 -12.11 11.62
CA GLY A 230 -41.49 -12.33 10.69
C GLY A 230 -41.16 -12.40 9.20
N ALA A 231 -40.80 -13.60 8.72
CA ALA A 231 -41.16 -14.20 7.44
C ALA A 231 -41.07 -13.39 6.12
N ALA A 232 -40.15 -13.85 5.28
CA ALA A 232 -40.18 -13.99 3.82
C ALA A 232 -41.30 -13.29 3.01
N THR A 233 -40.84 -12.48 2.04
CA THR A 233 -41.46 -12.38 0.71
C THR A 233 -40.37 -12.43 -0.35
N SER A 234 -40.44 -13.48 -1.17
CA SER A 234 -39.66 -13.70 -2.39
C SER A 234 -40.14 -12.79 -3.52
N THR A 235 -39.22 -12.40 -4.42
CA THR A 235 -39.12 -12.96 -5.80
C THR A 235 -38.10 -12.20 -6.65
N ALA A 236 -37.00 -12.90 -7.02
CA ALA A 236 -36.53 -13.02 -8.41
C ALA A 236 -35.57 -14.23 -8.47
N THR A 237 -35.85 -15.16 -9.37
CA THR A 237 -35.10 -16.40 -9.62
C THR A 237 -33.76 -16.17 -10.30
N ALA A 238 -32.68 -16.77 -9.79
CA ALA A 238 -31.57 -17.30 -10.58
C ALA A 238 -31.09 -18.58 -9.90
N ALA A 239 -30.98 -19.66 -10.66
CA ALA A 239 -30.88 -21.03 -10.16
C ALA A 239 -29.47 -21.44 -9.66
N ASP A 240 -28.56 -20.50 -9.42
CA ASP A 240 -27.15 -20.77 -9.08
C ASP A 240 -26.60 -19.87 -7.94
N PHE A 241 -27.46 -19.21 -7.14
CA PHE A 241 -27.01 -18.40 -6.01
C PHE A 241 -26.98 -19.20 -4.69
N GLU A 242 -25.79 -19.62 -4.28
CA GLU A 242 -25.47 -20.07 -2.93
C GLU A 242 -25.05 -18.88 -2.06
N PRO A 243 -25.80 -18.56 -0.98
CA PRO A 243 -25.46 -17.45 -0.10
C PRO A 243 -24.27 -17.79 0.80
N VAL A 244 -23.53 -16.77 1.21
CA VAL A 244 -22.48 -16.91 2.23
C VAL A 244 -23.04 -17.50 3.52
N TRP A 245 -22.28 -18.42 4.12
CA TRP A 245 -22.60 -19.05 5.40
C TRP A 245 -21.34 -19.26 6.24
N ILE A 246 -21.54 -19.54 7.53
CA ILE A 246 -20.45 -19.72 8.50
C ILE A 246 -20.74 -20.92 9.39
N GLU A 247 -19.73 -21.74 9.64
CA GLU A 247 -19.75 -22.82 10.62
C GLU A 247 -19.53 -22.22 12.01
N THR A 248 -20.54 -21.49 12.50
CA THR A 248 -20.48 -20.74 13.77
C THR A 248 -19.84 -21.50 14.94
N PRO A 249 -20.04 -22.83 15.13
CA PRO A 249 -19.36 -23.58 16.20
C PRO A 249 -17.83 -23.61 16.13
N GLU A 250 -17.25 -23.46 14.94
CA GLU A 250 -15.79 -23.47 14.73
C GLU A 250 -15.19 -22.06 14.82
N CYS A 251 -16.02 -21.02 14.96
CA CYS A 251 -15.58 -19.64 15.05
C CYS A 251 -14.68 -19.39 16.27
N THR A 252 -13.50 -18.81 16.03
CA THR A 252 -12.51 -18.46 17.05
C THR A 252 -12.64 -17.01 17.57
N ALA A 253 -13.63 -16.26 17.08
CA ALA A 253 -13.88 -14.86 17.43
C ALA A 253 -12.64 -13.93 17.28
N CYS A 254 -11.97 -14.00 16.13
CA CYS A 254 -10.78 -13.18 15.83
C CYS A 254 -11.10 -11.79 15.23
N ASP A 255 -12.37 -11.38 15.17
CA ASP A 255 -12.88 -10.07 14.70
C ASP A 255 -12.69 -9.74 13.20
N GLU A 256 -11.80 -10.42 12.49
CA GLU A 256 -11.50 -10.19 11.06
C GLU A 256 -12.74 -10.07 10.17
N CYS A 257 -13.67 -11.04 10.23
CA CYS A 257 -14.83 -11.05 9.34
C CYS A 257 -15.84 -9.92 9.61
N VAL A 258 -15.98 -9.49 10.86
CA VAL A 258 -16.89 -8.40 11.24
C VAL A 258 -16.29 -7.04 10.94
N GLU A 259 -14.96 -6.92 10.88
CA GLU A 259 -14.26 -5.71 10.44
C GLU A 259 -14.25 -5.58 8.92
N ILE A 260 -13.99 -6.67 8.20
CA ILE A 260 -13.92 -6.69 6.73
C ILE A 260 -15.31 -6.53 6.09
N ALA A 261 -16.34 -7.16 6.64
CA ALA A 261 -17.70 -7.14 6.09
C ALA A 261 -18.78 -6.98 7.19
N PRO A 262 -18.84 -5.81 7.86
CA PRO A 262 -19.68 -5.56 9.04
C PRO A 262 -21.19 -5.60 8.78
N GLN A 263 -21.60 -5.47 7.52
CA GLN A 263 -23.01 -5.54 7.13
C GLN A 263 -23.43 -6.97 6.79
N THR A 264 -22.47 -7.86 6.53
CA THR A 264 -22.70 -9.29 6.28
C THR A 264 -22.51 -10.12 7.55
N PHE A 265 -21.49 -9.84 8.37
CA PHE A 265 -21.17 -10.61 9.58
C PHE A 265 -21.30 -9.76 10.84
N GLN A 266 -21.88 -10.36 11.89
CA GLN A 266 -21.86 -9.82 13.25
C GLN A 266 -21.73 -10.95 14.27
N TYR A 267 -21.40 -10.61 15.51
CA TYR A 267 -21.43 -11.56 16.61
C TYR A 267 -22.85 -11.74 17.15
N ASN A 268 -23.21 -12.99 17.43
CA ASN A 268 -24.39 -13.33 18.22
C ASN A 268 -24.12 -13.14 19.74
N ASP A 269 -25.12 -13.45 20.57
CA ASP A 269 -25.04 -13.34 22.03
C ASP A 269 -23.94 -14.23 22.66
N ASP A 270 -23.58 -15.32 22.00
CA ASP A 270 -22.50 -16.23 22.41
C ASP A 270 -21.10 -15.77 21.95
N LYS A 271 -21.01 -14.58 21.33
CA LYS A 271 -19.80 -14.03 20.70
C LYS A 271 -19.23 -14.91 19.59
N LEU A 272 -20.08 -15.59 18.85
CA LEU A 272 -19.72 -16.33 17.65
C LEU A 272 -20.25 -15.60 16.41
N ALA A 273 -19.43 -15.56 15.36
CA ALA A 273 -19.80 -14.85 14.14
C ALA A 273 -20.96 -15.56 13.44
N VAL A 274 -21.91 -14.76 12.94
CA VAL A 274 -23.09 -15.19 12.20
C VAL A 274 -23.29 -14.29 10.99
N VAL A 275 -23.88 -14.83 9.93
CA VAL A 275 -24.30 -14.04 8.76
C VAL A 275 -25.62 -13.34 9.08
N ILE A 276 -25.62 -12.00 9.05
CA ILE A 276 -26.81 -11.17 9.25
C ILE A 276 -27.47 -10.76 7.92
N ASN A 277 -26.67 -10.61 6.85
CA ASN A 277 -27.17 -10.30 5.51
C ASN A 277 -26.19 -10.77 4.43
N PRO A 278 -26.50 -11.85 3.69
CA PRO A 278 -25.56 -12.46 2.75
C PRO A 278 -25.26 -11.62 1.49
N SER A 279 -25.94 -10.48 1.30
CA SER A 279 -25.81 -9.64 0.11
C SER A 279 -25.55 -8.16 0.44
N ALA A 280 -25.10 -7.84 1.66
CA ALA A 280 -24.92 -6.45 2.09
C ALA A 280 -23.54 -5.87 1.72
N ASN A 281 -22.50 -6.69 1.80
CA ASN A 281 -21.15 -6.34 1.36
C ASN A 281 -20.89 -6.86 -0.06
N SER A 282 -19.85 -6.31 -0.71
CA SER A 282 -19.38 -6.80 -2.01
C SER A 282 -18.90 -8.24 -1.92
N TYR A 283 -18.97 -8.98 -3.03
CA TYR A 283 -18.43 -10.34 -3.08
C TYR A 283 -16.92 -10.35 -2.80
N LYS A 284 -16.19 -9.30 -3.20
CA LYS A 284 -14.76 -9.12 -2.85
C LYS A 284 -14.54 -9.13 -1.33
N GLU A 285 -15.31 -8.36 -0.57
CA GLU A 285 -15.20 -8.30 0.89
C GLU A 285 -15.57 -9.63 1.55
N ILE A 286 -16.58 -10.33 1.03
CA ILE A 286 -16.99 -11.65 1.54
C ILE A 286 -15.89 -12.69 1.31
N VAL A 287 -15.28 -12.73 0.12
CA VAL A 287 -14.15 -13.63 -0.18
C VAL A 287 -12.94 -13.29 0.69
N LYS A 288 -12.62 -12.00 0.88
CA LYS A 288 -11.54 -11.55 1.77
C LYS A 288 -11.78 -11.96 3.22
N ALA A 289 -13.03 -11.88 3.71
CA ALA A 289 -13.39 -12.32 5.06
C ALA A 289 -13.16 -13.84 5.24
N ALA A 290 -13.45 -14.66 4.23
CA ALA A 290 -13.15 -16.09 4.26
C ALA A 290 -11.64 -16.38 4.25
N GLU A 291 -10.87 -15.65 3.44
CA GLU A 291 -9.42 -15.80 3.35
C GLU A 291 -8.68 -15.41 4.64
N LYS A 292 -9.20 -14.43 5.39
CA LYS A 292 -8.65 -14.00 6.67
C LYS A 292 -9.25 -14.75 7.87
N CYS A 293 -10.19 -15.66 7.65
CA CYS A 293 -10.77 -16.45 8.72
C CYS A 293 -9.74 -17.44 9.28
N THR A 294 -9.25 -17.20 10.49
CA THR A 294 -8.26 -18.08 11.14
C THR A 294 -8.76 -19.50 11.40
N ALA A 295 -10.08 -19.67 11.50
CA ALA A 295 -10.74 -20.95 11.68
C ALA A 295 -11.12 -21.62 10.35
N GLU A 296 -10.95 -20.94 9.21
CA GLU A 296 -11.38 -21.39 7.87
C GLU A 296 -12.87 -21.80 7.81
N CYS A 297 -13.71 -21.21 8.67
CA CYS A 297 -15.10 -21.63 8.89
C CYS A 297 -16.14 -20.80 8.10
N ILE A 298 -15.69 -19.95 7.17
CA ILE A 298 -16.54 -19.05 6.37
C ILE A 298 -16.57 -19.51 4.93
N HIS A 299 -17.77 -19.69 4.39
CA HIS A 299 -18.01 -20.15 3.03
C HIS A 299 -18.64 -19.04 2.22
N PRO A 300 -17.91 -18.40 1.28
CA PRO A 300 -18.42 -17.27 0.50
C PRO A 300 -19.66 -17.59 -0.36
N GLY A 301 -19.88 -18.87 -0.71
CA GLY A 301 -20.90 -19.27 -1.66
C GLY A 301 -20.59 -18.74 -3.06
N THR A 302 -21.61 -18.19 -3.72
CA THR A 302 -21.51 -17.63 -5.09
C THR A 302 -21.78 -16.13 -5.09
N PRO A 303 -21.31 -15.37 -6.11
CA PRO A 303 -21.55 -13.94 -6.18
C PRO A 303 -23.03 -13.59 -6.28
N TRP A 304 -23.52 -12.75 -5.36
CA TRP A 304 -24.88 -12.22 -5.43
C TRP A 304 -25.03 -11.16 -6.53
N ASN A 305 -23.93 -10.52 -6.95
CA ASN A 305 -23.86 -9.54 -8.03
C ASN A 305 -22.78 -9.90 -9.06
N MET A 306 -23.20 -10.50 -10.17
CA MET A 306 -22.32 -10.89 -11.28
C MET A 306 -21.70 -9.70 -12.05
N SER A 307 -22.09 -8.47 -11.75
CA SER A 307 -21.55 -7.26 -12.39
C SER A 307 -20.42 -6.61 -11.60
N GLU A 308 -20.00 -7.19 -10.47
CA GLU A 308 -18.82 -6.69 -9.75
C GLU A 308 -17.55 -6.87 -10.59
N LYS A 309 -16.56 -5.99 -10.36
CA LYS A 309 -15.27 -6.08 -11.04
C LYS A 309 -14.56 -7.36 -10.59
N ASP A 310 -13.88 -8.02 -11.52
CA ASP A 310 -13.02 -9.19 -11.25
C ASP A 310 -13.74 -10.43 -10.69
N ILE A 311 -15.07 -10.57 -10.94
CA ILE A 311 -15.89 -11.67 -10.41
C ILE A 311 -15.34 -13.06 -10.73
N GLU A 312 -14.87 -13.32 -11.96
CA GLU A 312 -14.32 -14.63 -12.31
C GLU A 312 -13.10 -15.00 -11.46
N LYS A 313 -12.24 -14.01 -11.15
CA LYS A 313 -11.07 -14.18 -10.27
C LYS A 313 -11.50 -14.43 -8.83
N LEU A 314 -12.50 -13.68 -8.35
CA LEU A 314 -13.04 -13.83 -7.00
C LEU A 314 -13.75 -15.18 -6.81
N THR A 315 -14.51 -15.65 -7.79
CA THR A 315 -15.14 -16.98 -7.76
C THR A 315 -14.07 -18.07 -7.66
N LYS A 316 -13.02 -18.00 -8.46
CA LYS A 316 -11.90 -18.95 -8.39
C LYS A 316 -11.19 -18.94 -7.03
N ARG A 317 -11.01 -17.77 -6.42
CA ARG A 317 -10.45 -17.65 -5.05
C ARG A 317 -11.39 -18.25 -3.99
N ALA A 318 -12.69 -18.15 -4.18
CA ALA A 318 -13.69 -18.70 -3.26
C ALA A 318 -13.81 -20.23 -3.32
N GLU A 319 -13.37 -20.89 -4.40
CA GLU A 319 -13.51 -22.35 -4.59
C GLU A 319 -12.85 -23.18 -3.47
N LYS A 320 -11.76 -22.70 -2.87
CA LYS A 320 -11.08 -23.39 -1.76
C LYS A 320 -11.85 -23.33 -0.42
N TYR A 321 -12.90 -22.52 -0.34
CA TYR A 321 -13.70 -22.26 0.86
C TYR A 321 -15.17 -22.64 0.69
N GLN A 322 -15.52 -23.47 -0.31
CA GLN A 322 -16.90 -23.97 -0.49
C GLN A 322 -17.14 -25.19 0.39
#